data_AF-A0AAW2H7J1-F1
#
_entry.id   AF-A0AAW2H7J1-F1
#
_cell.length_a   1.000
_cell.length_b   1.000
_cell.length_c   1.000
_cell.angle_alpha   90.00
_cell.angle_beta   90.00
_cell.angle_gamma   90.00
#
_symmetry.space_group_name_H-M   'P 1'
#
loop_
_entity.id
_entity.type
_entity.pdbx_description
1 polymer ?
#
loop_
_entity_poly.entity_id
_entity_poly.type
_entity_poly.pdbx_seq_one_letter_code
_entity_poly.pdbx_strand_id
1 'polypeptide(L)'
;MLFTSRVMLSASKSTCQASRGTADAEDLMKEFDAKREEIARKNEQIEQDVVELCKHIRERNLTSDSASLGYVASARTKACYRLAEELYSLREDVKSNVQGDMGDELCKRVDDGIYDVSVAQERLLINYMIEEMFILDEDRRVLCGDPAKIVPFPSIPVHVLDSTRMLTTLHCGKVFLGALHSSLHPMHVTQFLRVVARNLPPNLDAARVRSRYFAIVGTLQKHCISDVFLAEPESTQMLPVNIPWDTTSIFRIGARNEAFVDVLESFSAILDTNHNVIASEIAGSIVCRTSFAKMCEIRVAVSAGDVEFTGEVVSTRCGSVHTFETTGYSSSIVLARYIRRDAAPPVTLSRTEEGYELSLLAPLDMVDVLIPVPRTAYSVSVAVDQGAARHAESRSAVEWKLKDTSFPRAHMKLRMLSLEDEALHPAQISFRGSGNMSKVCVLSVRGSMKIESYAKYRVESRAYEVRMDK
;
A
#
# COMPACT_ATOMS: atom_id res chain seq x y z
N MET A 1 49.49 -45.18 7.24
CA MET A 1 48.93 -45.33 8.60
C MET A 1 47.44 -45.07 8.48
N LEU A 2 46.67 -46.13 8.17
CA LEU A 2 45.67 -46.76 9.05
C LEU A 2 44.49 -45.80 9.30
N PHE A 3 43.40 -45.76 8.53
CA PHE A 3 42.41 -46.78 8.11
C PHE A 3 41.61 -47.42 9.28
N THR A 4 40.28 -47.46 9.05
CA THR A 4 39.21 -48.28 9.68
C THR A 4 38.78 -47.89 11.11
N SER A 5 37.49 -47.80 11.45
CA SER A 5 36.42 -48.72 11.04
C SER A 5 35.04 -48.09 10.86
N ARG A 6 34.49 -48.31 9.65
CA ARG A 6 33.08 -48.65 9.43
C ARG A 6 32.80 -49.98 10.15
N VAL A 7 31.66 -50.09 10.84
CA VAL A 7 30.92 -51.36 10.90
C VAL A 7 29.53 -51.06 10.34
N MET A 8 29.25 -51.72 9.22
CA MET A 8 27.92 -51.86 8.64
C MET A 8 27.05 -52.70 9.57
N LEU A 9 25.77 -52.34 9.67
CA LEU A 9 24.68 -53.30 9.54
C LEU A 9 23.52 -52.62 8.82
N SER A 10 23.47 -52.83 7.50
CA SER A 10 22.28 -52.67 6.69
C SER A 10 21.38 -53.89 6.84
N ALA A 11 20.07 -53.67 6.70
CA ALA A 11 19.00 -54.62 6.44
C ALA A 11 18.40 -55.36 7.64
N SER A 12 17.24 -54.88 8.11
CA SER A 12 15.95 -55.57 7.99
C SER A 12 14.89 -54.88 8.85
N LYS A 13 13.63 -54.93 8.38
CA LYS A 13 12.39 -54.30 8.87
C LYS A 13 12.17 -52.89 8.28
N SER A 14 11.41 -52.65 7.21
CA SER A 14 10.10 -53.17 6.81
C SER A 14 9.15 -53.43 7.99
N THR A 15 8.12 -52.58 8.05
CA THR A 15 6.92 -52.73 8.88
C THR A 15 7.11 -52.42 10.38
N CYS A 16 7.21 -51.13 10.72
CA CYS A 16 6.78 -50.55 12.02
C CYS A 16 6.94 -49.02 11.99
N GLN A 17 6.04 -48.29 11.32
CA GLN A 17 5.88 -46.84 11.54
C GLN A 17 4.39 -46.48 11.46
N ALA A 18 3.67 -46.87 12.51
CA ALA A 18 2.36 -46.36 12.88
C ALA A 18 2.23 -46.61 14.40
N SER A 19 2.77 -45.68 15.20
CA SER A 19 2.60 -45.53 16.67
C SER A 19 3.81 -44.88 17.40
N ARG A 20 4.54 -43.95 16.77
CA ARG A 20 5.07 -42.79 17.50
C ARG A 20 4.02 -41.69 17.28
N GLY A 21 2.91 -41.65 18.00
CA GLY A 21 2.80 -41.66 19.44
C GLY A 21 2.54 -40.22 19.83
N THR A 22 1.27 -39.86 19.95
CA THR A 22 0.75 -38.52 20.33
C THR A 22 1.44 -37.91 21.56
N ALA A 23 2.16 -38.71 22.34
CA ALA A 23 3.01 -38.31 23.45
C ALA A 23 4.11 -37.30 23.06
N ASP A 24 4.79 -37.46 21.91
CA ASP A 24 5.84 -36.51 21.50
C ASP A 24 5.26 -35.13 21.13
N ALA A 25 4.01 -35.10 20.64
CA ALA A 25 3.33 -33.86 20.29
C ALA A 25 2.78 -33.12 21.51
N GLU A 26 2.23 -33.86 22.49
CA GLU A 26 1.82 -33.29 23.77
C GLU A 26 3.00 -32.72 24.55
N ASP A 27 4.15 -33.39 24.51
CA ASP A 27 5.36 -32.91 25.18
C ASP A 27 5.95 -31.68 24.47
N LEU A 28 5.94 -31.62 23.14
CA LEU A 28 6.28 -30.40 22.37
C LEU A 28 5.30 -29.25 22.63
N MET A 29 4.01 -29.53 22.79
CA MET A 29 3.00 -28.53 23.15
C MET A 29 3.22 -27.99 24.57
N LYS A 30 3.53 -28.86 25.54
CA LYS A 30 3.90 -28.43 26.89
C LYS A 30 5.18 -27.61 26.89
N GLU A 31 6.17 -27.96 26.07
CA GLU A 31 7.39 -27.17 25.92
C GLU A 31 7.09 -25.79 25.31
N PHE A 32 6.21 -25.73 24.30
CA PHE A 32 5.75 -24.47 23.70
C PHE A 32 5.02 -23.58 24.70
N ASP A 33 4.05 -24.13 25.44
CA ASP A 33 3.29 -23.39 26.45
C ASP A 33 4.19 -22.93 27.61
N ALA A 34 5.14 -23.78 28.04
CA ALA A 34 6.13 -23.41 29.04
C ALA A 34 7.05 -22.27 28.56
N LYS A 35 7.51 -22.31 27.31
CA LYS A 35 8.29 -21.21 26.70
C LYS A 35 7.45 -19.95 26.59
N ARG A 36 6.19 -20.06 26.21
CA ARG A 36 5.25 -18.92 26.14
C ARG A 36 5.05 -18.26 27.51
N GLU A 37 4.85 -19.05 28.56
CA GLU A 37 4.77 -18.54 29.94
C GLU A 37 6.09 -17.94 30.42
N GLU A 38 7.24 -18.54 30.07
CA GLU A 38 8.55 -17.98 30.37
C GLU A 38 8.77 -16.62 29.68
N ILE A 39 8.33 -16.50 28.43
CA ILE A 39 8.35 -15.24 27.65
C ILE A 39 7.45 -14.20 28.31
N ALA A 40 6.21 -14.58 28.69
CA ALA A 40 5.29 -13.68 29.38
C ALA A 40 5.91 -13.14 30.69
N ARG A 41 6.54 -14.02 31.49
CA ARG A 41 7.22 -13.65 32.74
C ARG A 41 8.44 -12.75 32.50
N LYS A 42 9.24 -13.02 31.45
CA LYS A 42 10.38 -12.16 31.07
C LYS A 42 9.91 -10.79 30.60
N ASN A 43 8.80 -10.71 29.87
CA ASN A 43 8.20 -9.44 29.46
C ASN A 43 7.70 -8.65 30.68
N GLU A 44 7.01 -9.31 31.62
CA GLU A 44 6.57 -8.68 32.87
C GLU A 44 7.76 -8.17 33.69
N GLN A 45 8.84 -8.95 33.81
CA GLN A 45 10.07 -8.50 34.48
C GLN A 45 10.71 -7.31 33.78
N ILE A 46 10.80 -7.31 32.44
CA ILE A 46 11.33 -6.17 31.68
C ILE A 46 10.46 -4.92 31.91
N GLU A 47 9.13 -5.07 32.00
CA GLU A 47 8.24 -3.96 32.30
C GLU A 47 8.47 -3.41 33.72
N GLN A 48 8.62 -4.30 34.70
CA GLN A 48 8.96 -3.91 36.08
C GLN A 48 10.32 -3.20 36.16
N ASP A 49 11.34 -3.72 35.49
CA ASP A 49 12.69 -3.13 35.42
C ASP A 49 12.65 -1.73 34.76
N VAL A 50 11.84 -1.56 33.71
CA VAL A 50 11.65 -0.27 33.04
C VAL A 50 10.95 0.71 33.98
N VAL A 51 9.91 0.29 34.69
CA VAL A 51 9.19 1.12 35.67
C VAL A 51 10.13 1.57 36.79
N GLU A 52 10.93 0.65 37.33
CA GLU A 52 11.91 0.95 38.39
C GLU A 52 13.01 1.89 37.91
N LEU A 53 13.53 1.68 36.69
CA LEU A 53 14.51 2.57 36.08
C LEU A 53 13.94 3.97 35.84
N CYS A 54 12.69 4.08 35.36
CA CYS A 54 12.00 5.37 35.19
C CYS A 54 11.81 6.09 36.51
N LYS A 55 11.50 5.35 37.59
CA LYS A 55 11.40 5.88 38.95
C LYS A 55 12.76 6.39 39.42
N HIS A 56 13.84 5.65 39.19
CA HIS A 56 15.20 6.05 39.55
C HIS A 56 15.69 7.28 38.77
N ILE A 57 15.35 7.41 37.48
CA ILE A 57 15.65 8.60 36.66
C ILE A 57 14.91 9.83 37.21
N ARG A 58 13.63 9.68 37.59
CA ARG A 58 12.84 10.75 38.21
C ARG A 58 13.39 11.18 39.58
N GLU A 59 13.75 10.22 40.44
CA GLU A 59 14.22 10.50 41.80
C GLU A 59 15.59 11.17 41.83
N ARG A 60 16.46 10.91 40.84
CA ARG A 60 17.80 11.50 40.80
C ARG A 60 17.88 12.89 40.17
N ASN A 61 16.75 13.48 39.75
CA ASN A 61 16.74 14.76 39.02
C ASN A 61 17.77 14.81 37.88
N LEU A 62 18.04 13.66 37.25
CA LEU A 62 18.86 13.63 36.04
C LEU A 62 18.01 14.29 34.96
N THR A 63 18.32 15.54 34.64
CA THR A 63 17.70 16.25 33.52
C THR A 63 17.79 15.35 32.30
N SER A 64 16.62 14.95 31.79
CA SER A 64 16.35 14.17 30.58
C SER A 64 17.53 14.08 29.60
N ASP A 65 18.46 13.17 29.86
CA ASP A 65 19.51 12.86 28.90
C ASP A 65 18.88 11.85 27.93
N SER A 66 18.52 12.29 26.72
CA SER A 66 17.84 11.50 25.69
C SER A 66 18.58 10.19 25.36
N ALA A 67 19.87 10.13 25.69
CA ALA A 67 20.70 8.92 25.62
C ALA A 67 20.20 7.76 26.50
N SER A 68 19.62 8.02 27.68
CA SER A 68 19.16 6.94 28.59
C SER A 68 17.84 6.32 28.13
N LEU A 69 16.92 7.13 27.59
CA LEU A 69 15.69 6.63 26.94
C LEU A 69 16.00 5.86 25.64
N GLY A 70 16.96 6.36 24.85
CA GLY A 70 17.47 5.64 23.68
C GLY A 70 18.10 4.29 24.04
N TYR A 71 18.76 4.18 25.19
CA TYR A 71 19.33 2.93 25.67
C TYR A 71 18.25 1.92 26.08
N VAL A 72 17.18 2.36 26.75
CA VAL A 72 16.05 1.50 27.14
C VAL A 72 15.28 1.02 25.93
N ALA A 73 14.99 1.91 24.98
CA ALA A 73 14.38 1.54 23.70
C ALA A 73 15.27 0.54 22.93
N SER A 74 16.58 0.79 22.88
CA SER A 74 17.55 -0.13 22.24
C SER A 74 17.61 -1.51 22.92
N ALA A 75 17.58 -1.57 24.25
CA ALA A 75 17.58 -2.83 25.00
C ALA A 75 16.28 -3.63 24.76
N ARG A 76 15.14 -2.95 24.73
CA ARG A 76 13.82 -3.57 24.46
C ARG A 76 13.72 -4.05 23.01
N THR A 77 14.19 -3.26 22.05
CA THR A 77 14.30 -3.67 20.63
C THR A 77 15.23 -4.89 20.48
N LYS A 78 16.38 -4.93 21.16
CA LYS A 78 17.28 -6.11 21.17
C LYS A 78 16.66 -7.35 21.81
N ALA A 79 15.72 -7.19 22.75
CA ALA A 79 14.98 -8.30 23.33
C ALA A 79 13.93 -8.83 22.34
N CYS A 80 13.18 -7.95 21.68
CA CYS A 80 12.23 -8.32 20.62
C CYS A 80 12.91 -9.03 19.44
N TYR A 81 14.09 -8.56 18.99
CA TYR A 81 14.83 -9.22 17.92
C TYR A 81 15.31 -10.63 18.30
N ARG A 82 15.85 -10.80 19.51
CA ARG A 82 16.25 -12.13 20.00
C ARG A 82 15.06 -13.08 20.09
N LEU A 83 13.91 -12.58 20.55
CA LEU A 83 12.69 -13.35 20.63
C LEU A 83 12.17 -13.75 19.24
N ALA A 84 12.21 -12.84 18.27
CA ALA A 84 11.86 -13.15 16.89
C ALA A 84 12.80 -14.22 16.30
N GLU A 85 14.11 -14.12 16.52
CA GLU A 85 15.09 -15.15 16.11
C GLU A 85 14.81 -16.52 16.74
N GLU A 86 14.47 -16.56 18.04
CA GLU A 86 14.11 -17.80 18.74
C GLU A 86 12.83 -18.43 18.16
N LEU A 87 11.82 -17.62 17.85
CA LEU A 87 10.58 -18.09 17.21
C LEU A 87 10.80 -18.57 15.77
N TYR A 88 11.67 -17.90 15.00
CA TYR A 88 12.06 -18.37 13.67
C TYR A 88 12.81 -19.71 13.72
N SER A 89 13.71 -19.89 14.69
CA SER A 89 14.40 -21.17 14.89
C SER A 89 13.40 -22.27 15.24
N LEU A 90 12.46 -22.00 16.15
CA LEU A 90 11.43 -22.95 16.55
C LEU A 90 10.52 -23.34 15.38
N ARG A 91 10.21 -22.39 14.49
CA ARG A 91 9.42 -22.64 13.28
C ARG A 91 10.09 -23.67 12.36
N GLU A 92 11.39 -23.51 12.12
CA GLU A 92 12.15 -24.44 11.26
C GLU A 92 12.30 -25.83 11.92
N ASP A 93 12.41 -25.88 13.25
CA ASP A 93 12.40 -27.14 14.00
C ASP A 93 11.05 -27.86 13.91
N VAL A 94 9.93 -27.14 14.03
CA VAL A 94 8.58 -27.71 13.85
C VAL A 94 8.42 -28.24 12.43
N LYS A 95 8.82 -27.46 11.43
CA LYS A 95 8.69 -27.82 10.01
C LYS A 95 9.53 -29.03 9.61
N SER A 96 10.69 -29.22 10.24
CA SER A 96 11.59 -30.34 9.95
C SER A 96 11.22 -31.63 10.67
N ASN A 97 10.60 -31.53 11.86
CA ASN A 97 10.35 -32.69 12.73
C ASN A 97 8.87 -33.13 12.80
N VAL A 98 7.92 -32.26 12.48
CA VAL A 98 6.48 -32.55 12.55
C VAL A 98 5.86 -32.50 11.16
N GLN A 99 5.45 -33.66 10.65
CA GLN A 99 4.78 -33.78 9.34
C GLN A 99 3.26 -33.88 9.49
N GLY A 100 2.53 -33.41 8.48
CA GLY A 100 1.07 -33.48 8.40
C GLY A 100 0.36 -32.31 9.07
N ASP A 101 -0.96 -32.39 9.18
CA ASP A 101 -1.86 -31.30 9.59
C ASP A 101 -1.45 -30.63 10.93
N MET A 102 -0.88 -31.41 11.85
CA MET A 102 -0.40 -30.92 13.15
C MET A 102 0.85 -30.04 13.03
N GLY A 103 1.73 -30.32 12.07
CA GLY A 103 2.90 -29.49 11.78
C GLY A 103 2.50 -28.15 11.17
N ASP A 104 1.48 -28.15 10.30
CA ASP A 104 0.93 -26.93 9.71
C ASP A 104 0.24 -26.05 10.76
N GLU A 105 -0.53 -26.65 11.69
CA GLU A 105 -1.16 -25.90 12.79
C GLU A 105 -0.12 -25.30 13.75
N LEU A 106 0.94 -26.03 14.08
CA LEU A 106 2.04 -25.52 14.91
C LEU A 106 2.82 -24.40 14.21
N CYS A 107 3.15 -24.56 12.92
CA CYS A 107 3.80 -23.49 12.14
C CYS A 107 2.94 -22.22 12.11
N LYS A 108 1.62 -22.37 11.94
CA LYS A 108 0.69 -21.25 11.97
C LYS A 108 0.71 -20.52 13.32
N ARG A 109 0.72 -21.25 14.44
CA ARG A 109 0.80 -20.63 15.79
C ARG A 109 2.13 -19.93 16.06
N VAL A 110 3.23 -20.48 15.53
CA VAL A 110 4.55 -19.82 15.61
C VAL A 110 4.56 -18.57 14.75
N ASP A 111 3.98 -18.62 13.54
CA ASP A 111 3.82 -17.46 12.65
C ASP A 111 2.96 -16.36 13.30
N ASP A 112 1.88 -16.73 14.00
CA ASP A 112 1.06 -15.81 14.79
C ASP A 112 1.89 -15.17 15.92
N GLY A 113 2.74 -15.94 16.61
CA GLY A 113 3.64 -15.41 17.65
C GLY A 113 4.73 -14.47 17.10
N ILE A 114 5.32 -14.79 15.94
CA ILE A 114 6.28 -13.91 15.25
C ILE A 114 5.61 -12.60 14.84
N TYR A 115 4.38 -12.69 14.33
CA TYR A 115 3.57 -11.53 14.00
C TYR A 115 3.32 -10.67 15.25
N ASP A 116 2.91 -11.27 16.37
CA ASP A 116 2.68 -10.54 17.62
C ASP A 116 3.94 -9.82 18.11
N VAL A 117 5.12 -10.45 18.03
CA VAL A 117 6.40 -9.83 18.41
C VAL A 117 6.79 -8.70 17.46
N SER A 118 6.61 -8.89 16.15
CA SER A 118 6.93 -7.88 15.13
C SER A 118 6.02 -6.65 15.26
N VAL A 119 4.73 -6.88 15.49
CA VAL A 119 3.78 -5.79 15.71
C VAL A 119 4.05 -5.15 17.08
N ALA A 120 4.38 -5.89 18.14
CA ALA A 120 4.82 -5.33 19.43
C ALA A 120 6.07 -4.44 19.30
N GLN A 121 7.00 -4.81 18.43
CA GLN A 121 8.20 -4.04 18.15
C GLN A 121 7.89 -2.73 17.42
N GLU A 122 7.05 -2.76 16.38
CA GLU A 122 6.59 -1.53 15.71
C GLU A 122 5.73 -0.64 16.64
N ARG A 123 4.91 -1.26 17.49
CA ARG A 123 4.05 -0.60 18.51
C ARG A 123 4.86 0.22 19.51
N LEU A 124 6.03 -0.27 19.94
CA LEU A 124 6.87 0.39 20.95
C LEU A 124 7.73 1.54 20.39
N LEU A 125 8.03 1.52 19.09
CA LEU A 125 8.90 2.52 18.46
C LEU A 125 8.14 3.80 18.05
N ILE A 126 6.88 3.71 17.62
CA ILE A 126 6.22 4.87 16.97
C ILE A 126 5.66 5.89 17.97
N ASN A 127 5.05 5.43 19.08
CA ASN A 127 4.35 6.32 20.01
C ASN A 127 5.27 7.17 20.90
N TYR A 128 6.56 6.83 21.02
CA TYR A 128 7.53 7.61 21.79
C TYR A 128 8.40 8.53 20.93
N MET A 129 8.22 8.53 19.61
CA MET A 129 9.15 9.18 18.69
C MET A 129 8.50 10.21 17.76
N ILE A 130 7.16 10.21 17.62
CA ILE A 130 6.43 11.33 17.01
C ILE A 130 6.08 12.33 18.12
N GLU A 131 6.73 13.49 18.09
CA GLU A 131 6.57 14.55 19.08
C GLU A 131 5.26 15.32 18.89
N GLU A 132 4.87 15.54 17.63
CA GLU A 132 3.66 16.29 17.30
C GLU A 132 3.19 16.07 15.86
N MET A 133 1.87 16.15 15.65
CA MET A 133 1.26 16.20 14.32
C MET A 133 0.68 17.57 14.01
N PHE A 134 0.78 17.98 12.75
CA PHE A 134 0.32 19.28 12.28
C PHE A 134 -0.54 19.15 11.03
N ILE A 135 -1.43 20.13 10.84
CA ILE A 135 -2.06 20.39 9.54
C ILE A 135 -1.73 21.83 9.16
N LEU A 136 -1.21 22.00 7.95
CA LEU A 136 -0.77 23.30 7.41
C LEU A 136 -1.56 23.64 6.16
N ASP A 137 -1.83 24.92 5.91
CA ASP A 137 -2.41 25.35 4.63
C ASP A 137 -1.35 25.44 3.51
N GLU A 138 -1.78 25.89 2.32
CA GLU A 138 -0.90 26.08 1.14
C GLU A 138 0.23 27.08 1.43
N ASP A 139 -0.03 28.07 2.28
CA ASP A 139 0.92 29.08 2.75
C ASP A 139 1.78 28.60 3.94
N ARG A 140 1.70 27.31 4.29
CA ARG A 140 2.40 26.66 5.40
C ARG A 140 2.04 27.21 6.79
N ARG A 141 0.89 27.85 6.93
CA ARG A 141 0.38 28.31 8.23
C ARG A 141 -0.28 27.17 8.96
N VAL A 142 -0.08 27.13 10.27
CA VAL A 142 -0.62 26.06 11.12
C VAL A 142 -2.12 26.21 11.28
N LEU A 143 -2.86 25.23 10.78
CA LEU A 143 -4.31 25.08 10.96
C LEU A 143 -4.63 24.21 12.18
N CYS A 144 -3.74 23.27 12.50
CA CYS A 144 -3.84 22.36 13.64
C CYS A 144 -2.42 22.02 14.15
N GLY A 145 -2.23 22.01 15.47
CA GLY A 145 -0.94 21.82 16.14
C GLY A 145 -0.38 23.13 16.72
N ASP A 146 0.79 23.05 17.34
CA ASP A 146 1.50 24.15 17.98
C ASP A 146 2.38 24.92 16.97
N PRO A 147 2.02 26.18 16.63
CA PRO A 147 2.82 26.98 15.71
C PRO A 147 4.23 27.30 16.23
N ALA A 148 4.46 27.28 17.55
CA ALA A 148 5.77 27.58 18.12
C ALA A 148 6.82 26.51 17.78
N LYS A 149 6.39 25.29 17.45
CA LYS A 149 7.30 24.18 17.11
C LYS A 149 7.63 24.09 15.63
N ILE A 150 6.95 24.86 14.78
CA ILE A 150 7.18 24.84 13.35
C ILE A 150 8.06 26.03 12.96
N VAL A 151 9.27 25.71 12.50
CA VAL A 151 10.14 26.67 11.82
C VAL A 151 9.69 26.76 10.35
N PRO A 152 9.62 27.96 9.73
CA PRO A 152 9.35 28.09 8.30
C PRO A 152 10.28 27.18 7.50
N PHE A 153 9.72 26.31 6.66
CA PHE A 153 10.49 25.27 5.98
C PHE A 153 10.26 25.29 4.46
N PRO A 154 11.27 24.91 3.65
CA PRO A 154 11.16 24.79 2.20
C PRO A 154 10.14 23.73 1.80
N SER A 155 9.73 23.72 0.53
CA SER A 155 8.72 22.82 -0.04
C SER A 155 9.11 21.32 -0.10
N ILE A 156 10.09 20.89 0.70
CA ILE A 156 10.64 19.53 0.69
C ILE A 156 9.82 18.65 1.64
N PRO A 157 9.51 17.39 1.28
CA PRO A 157 8.72 16.47 2.13
C PRO A 157 9.37 16.14 3.47
N VAL A 158 10.70 16.22 3.58
CA VAL A 158 11.43 15.94 4.83
C VAL A 158 12.36 17.10 5.11
N HIS A 159 12.25 17.65 6.31
CA HIS A 159 13.06 18.77 6.76
C HIS A 159 13.73 18.43 8.08
N VAL A 160 15.06 18.56 8.13
CA VAL A 160 15.83 18.39 9.36
C VAL A 160 15.81 19.72 10.12
N LEU A 161 15.21 19.75 11.31
CA LEU A 161 15.12 20.96 12.14
C LEU A 161 16.37 21.15 13.00
N ASP A 162 16.88 20.05 13.56
CA ASP A 162 18.15 20.01 14.30
C ASP A 162 18.80 18.62 14.19
N SER A 163 19.84 18.35 14.97
CA SER A 163 20.58 17.08 14.96
C SER A 163 19.73 15.84 15.24
N THR A 164 18.54 16.01 15.81
CA THR A 164 17.69 14.91 16.29
C THR A 164 16.28 14.95 15.72
N ARG A 165 15.76 16.13 15.40
CA ARG A 165 14.37 16.34 15.01
C ARG A 165 14.21 16.56 13.52
N MET A 166 13.22 15.89 12.97
CA MET A 166 12.82 16.00 11.58
C MET A 166 11.33 16.27 11.49
N LEU A 167 10.95 17.10 10.52
CA LEU A 167 9.58 17.34 10.12
C LEU A 167 9.35 16.61 8.79
N THR A 168 8.47 15.61 8.81
CA THR A 168 8.00 14.94 7.60
C THR A 168 6.62 15.48 7.25
N THR A 169 6.41 15.86 5.99
CA THR A 169 5.14 16.37 5.49
C THR A 169 4.60 15.54 4.32
N LEU A 170 3.28 15.42 4.26
CA LEU A 170 2.53 14.73 3.23
C LEU A 170 1.43 15.67 2.73
N HIS A 171 1.37 15.89 1.42
CA HIS A 171 0.30 16.68 0.82
C HIS A 171 -1.04 15.91 0.87
N CYS A 172 -2.10 16.56 1.35
CA CYS A 172 -3.44 15.97 1.52
C CYS A 172 -4.50 16.99 1.06
N GLY A 173 -4.88 16.98 -0.22
CA GLY A 173 -5.84 17.95 -0.75
C GLY A 173 -5.19 19.33 -1.00
N LYS A 174 -5.61 20.35 -0.26
CA LYS A 174 -5.03 21.71 -0.27
C LYS A 174 -4.31 22.06 1.03
N VAL A 175 -3.93 21.04 1.78
CA VAL A 175 -3.23 21.16 3.05
C VAL A 175 -2.07 20.19 3.09
N PHE A 176 -1.16 20.41 4.02
CA PHE A 176 -0.08 19.48 4.34
C PHE A 176 -0.33 18.87 5.71
N LEU A 177 -0.30 17.55 5.77
CA LEU A 177 -0.25 16.81 7.03
C LEU A 177 1.22 16.65 7.41
N GLY A 178 1.62 17.11 8.59
CA GLY A 178 2.98 17.04 9.09
C GLY A 178 3.10 16.18 10.34
N ALA A 179 4.27 15.60 10.54
CA ALA A 179 4.68 14.99 11.81
C ALA A 179 6.10 15.46 12.14
N LEU A 180 6.26 16.04 13.32
CA LEU A 180 7.55 16.28 13.96
C LEU A 180 7.92 15.02 14.73
N HIS A 181 9.11 14.50 14.47
CA HIS A 181 9.59 13.27 15.07
C HIS A 181 11.09 13.32 15.31
N SER A 182 11.55 12.52 16.27
CA SER A 182 12.95 12.32 16.55
C SER A 182 13.31 10.85 16.37
N SER A 183 14.49 10.58 15.80
CA SER A 183 15.06 9.24 15.63
C SER A 183 14.25 8.24 14.76
N LEU A 184 13.09 8.60 14.19
CA LEU A 184 12.37 7.77 13.23
C LEU A 184 12.87 8.00 11.81
N HIS A 185 12.94 6.91 11.04
CA HIS A 185 13.23 7.03 9.62
C HIS A 185 12.05 7.74 8.92
N PRO A 186 12.30 8.80 8.11
CA PRO A 186 11.23 9.58 7.48
C PRO A 186 10.26 8.76 6.63
N MET A 187 10.68 7.60 6.12
CA MET A 187 9.80 6.71 5.36
C MET A 187 8.68 6.08 6.20
N HIS A 188 8.97 5.65 7.42
CA HIS A 188 7.95 5.11 8.33
C HIS A 188 6.94 6.19 8.70
N VAL A 189 7.43 7.41 8.97
CA VAL A 189 6.57 8.55 9.27
C VAL A 189 5.71 8.92 8.07
N THR A 190 6.26 8.91 6.85
CA THR A 190 5.49 9.13 5.62
C THR A 190 4.38 8.08 5.44
N GLN A 191 4.66 6.82 5.73
CA GLN A 191 3.67 5.73 5.67
C GLN A 191 2.58 5.91 6.73
N PHE A 192 2.96 6.26 7.96
CA PHE A 192 2.03 6.60 9.03
C PHE A 192 1.12 7.77 8.63
N LEU A 193 1.69 8.88 8.13
CA LEU A 193 0.92 10.03 7.64
C LEU A 193 -0.06 9.64 6.53
N ARG A 194 0.27 8.69 5.66
CA ARG A 194 -0.65 8.17 4.63
C ARG A 194 -1.81 7.40 5.25
N VAL A 195 -1.61 6.64 6.32
CA VAL A 195 -2.68 5.96 7.06
C VAL A 195 -3.60 7.00 7.69
N VAL A 196 -3.05 7.99 8.39
CA VAL A 196 -3.83 9.07 9.00
C VAL A 196 -4.63 9.83 7.93
N ALA A 197 -4.00 10.18 6.80
CA ALA A 197 -4.66 10.90 5.71
C ALA A 197 -5.85 10.13 5.10
N ARG A 198 -5.84 8.78 5.10
CA ARG A 198 -6.98 7.98 4.63
C ARG A 198 -8.19 8.05 5.56
N ASN A 199 -7.98 8.33 6.85
CA ASN A 199 -9.03 8.49 7.85
C ASN A 199 -9.51 9.94 7.98
N LEU A 200 -8.87 10.88 7.28
CA LEU A 200 -9.31 12.27 7.19
C LEU A 200 -10.31 12.46 6.03
N PRO A 201 -11.21 13.46 6.10
CA PRO A 201 -12.11 13.77 5.00
C PRO A 201 -11.35 14.03 3.68
N PRO A 202 -11.81 13.52 2.53
CA PRO A 202 -11.17 13.77 1.25
C PRO A 202 -11.25 15.26 0.88
N ASN A 203 -10.29 15.74 0.10
CA ASN A 203 -10.18 17.14 -0.34
C ASN A 203 -10.20 18.12 0.84
N LEU A 204 -9.33 17.89 1.82
CA LEU A 204 -9.17 18.76 2.97
C LEU A 204 -8.61 20.12 2.51
N ASP A 205 -9.22 21.20 2.98
CA ASP A 205 -8.78 22.58 2.78
C ASP A 205 -8.86 23.35 4.10
N ALA A 206 -8.34 24.58 4.15
CA ALA A 206 -8.30 25.37 5.37
C ALA A 206 -9.69 25.61 5.99
N ALA A 207 -10.75 25.75 5.17
CA ALA A 207 -12.11 26.00 5.66
C ALA A 207 -12.72 24.73 6.27
N ARG A 208 -12.50 23.57 5.64
CA ARG A 208 -12.92 22.25 6.13
C ARG A 208 -12.19 21.87 7.42
N VAL A 209 -10.89 22.15 7.51
CA VAL A 209 -10.13 21.91 8.74
C VAL A 209 -10.72 22.73 9.89
N ARG A 210 -10.99 24.02 9.68
CA ARG A 210 -11.59 24.89 10.71
C ARG A 210 -13.00 24.45 11.12
N SER A 211 -13.87 24.16 10.14
CA SER A 211 -15.25 23.75 10.41
C SER A 211 -15.39 22.37 11.06
N ARG A 212 -14.38 21.49 10.90
CA ARG A 212 -14.35 20.14 11.50
C ARG A 212 -13.17 19.95 12.45
N TYR A 213 -12.69 21.03 13.06
CA TYR A 213 -11.46 21.04 13.85
C TYR A 213 -11.43 19.92 14.89
N PHE A 214 -12.45 19.82 15.74
CA PHE A 214 -12.48 18.80 16.81
C PHE A 214 -12.58 17.37 16.29
N ALA A 215 -13.29 17.13 15.19
CA ALA A 215 -13.36 15.79 14.59
C ALA A 215 -11.99 15.38 14.01
N ILE A 216 -11.30 16.32 13.37
CA ILE A 216 -9.96 16.10 12.81
C ILE A 216 -8.94 15.90 13.92
N VAL A 217 -8.92 16.75 14.94
CA VAL A 217 -8.07 16.59 16.12
C VAL A 217 -8.36 15.25 16.80
N GLY A 218 -9.63 14.87 16.95
CA GLY A 218 -10.02 13.57 17.47
C GLY A 218 -9.49 12.41 16.64
N THR A 219 -9.50 12.50 15.30
CA THR A 219 -8.87 11.51 14.42
C THR A 219 -7.35 11.47 14.57
N LEU A 220 -6.68 12.63 14.60
CA LEU A 220 -5.23 12.71 14.81
C LEU A 220 -4.84 12.12 16.17
N GLN A 221 -5.56 12.51 17.23
CA GLN A 221 -5.39 11.98 18.57
C GLN A 221 -5.71 10.49 18.62
N LYS A 222 -6.72 9.99 17.91
CA LYS A 222 -6.95 8.55 17.78
C LYS A 222 -5.78 7.83 17.12
N HIS A 223 -4.96 8.50 16.31
CA HIS A 223 -3.76 7.90 15.74
C HIS A 223 -2.47 8.18 16.54
N CYS A 224 -2.45 9.20 17.41
CA CYS A 224 -1.30 9.56 18.25
C CYS A 224 -1.40 9.03 19.68
N ILE A 225 -2.59 9.08 20.27
CA ILE A 225 -2.93 8.71 21.65
C ILE A 225 -3.40 7.26 21.70
N SER A 226 -4.12 6.79 20.68
CA SER A 226 -4.51 5.38 20.69
C SER A 226 -3.27 4.55 20.37
N ASP A 227 -2.79 3.73 21.30
CA ASP A 227 -3.43 2.48 21.71
C ASP A 227 -4.38 1.83 20.67
N VAL A 228 -4.31 2.15 19.37
CA VAL A 228 -5.16 1.56 18.30
C VAL A 228 -4.69 0.13 17.96
N PHE A 229 -3.67 -0.37 18.66
CA PHE A 229 -3.39 -1.80 18.79
C PHE A 229 -3.72 -2.37 20.19
N LEU A 230 -4.19 -1.55 21.14
CA LEU A 230 -4.47 -1.91 22.52
C LEU A 230 -5.97 -1.82 22.84
N ALA A 231 -6.79 -2.51 22.05
CA ALA A 231 -8.06 -3.00 22.57
C ALA A 231 -7.82 -4.42 23.07
N GLU A 232 -7.38 -4.59 24.32
CA GLU A 232 -7.54 -5.87 25.00
C GLU A 232 -9.02 -6.06 25.39
N PRO A 233 -9.60 -7.26 25.16
CA PRO A 233 -10.96 -7.57 25.54
C PRO A 233 -11.00 -8.09 26.98
N GLU A 234 -11.08 -7.21 27.97
CA GLU A 234 -11.28 -7.67 29.35
C GLU A 234 -12.77 -7.82 29.69
N SER A 235 -13.20 -9.08 29.61
CA SER A 235 -14.29 -9.73 30.34
C SER A 235 -15.59 -8.95 30.58
N THR A 236 -16.66 -9.29 29.84
CA THR A 236 -17.78 -10.12 30.34
C THR A 236 -18.76 -10.31 29.18
N GLN A 237 -19.07 -11.58 28.86
CA GLN A 237 -19.86 -12.08 27.72
C GLN A 237 -19.11 -12.10 26.38
N MET A 238 -19.03 -13.30 25.80
CA MET A 238 -18.49 -13.52 24.46
C MET A 238 -19.20 -12.62 23.45
N LEU A 239 -18.55 -11.52 23.07
CA LEU A 239 -18.82 -10.83 21.84
C LEU A 239 -17.96 -11.49 20.74
N PRO A 240 -18.53 -11.77 19.56
CA PRO A 240 -17.84 -12.45 18.49
C PRO A 240 -16.62 -11.65 18.02
N VAL A 241 -15.51 -12.38 17.86
CA VAL A 241 -14.19 -12.03 17.30
C VAL A 241 -14.13 -10.70 16.51
N ASN A 242 -13.14 -9.88 16.89
CA ASN A 242 -12.74 -8.60 16.27
C ASN A 242 -12.58 -8.70 14.75
N ILE A 243 -13.64 -8.33 14.04
CA ILE A 243 -13.61 -7.83 12.66
C ILE A 243 -13.80 -6.31 12.81
N PRO A 244 -13.03 -5.43 12.17
CA PRO A 244 -13.21 -3.98 12.35
C PRO A 244 -14.60 -3.56 11.87
N TRP A 245 -15.48 -3.21 12.82
CA TRP A 245 -16.89 -2.92 12.54
C TRP A 245 -17.08 -1.48 12.05
N ASP A 246 -17.70 -1.33 10.87
CA ASP A 246 -18.60 -0.21 10.59
C ASP A 246 -20.00 -0.67 11.01
N THR A 247 -20.44 -0.25 12.21
CA THR A 247 -21.69 -0.70 12.85
C THR A 247 -22.96 -0.06 12.28
N THR A 248 -22.93 0.51 11.07
CA THR A 248 -24.15 0.99 10.40
C THR A 248 -24.76 -0.01 9.43
N SER A 249 -24.46 -1.30 9.59
CA SER A 249 -25.11 -2.40 8.90
C SER A 249 -26.57 -2.57 9.34
N ILE A 250 -27.44 -1.79 8.71
CA ILE A 250 -28.81 -2.23 8.45
C ILE A 250 -28.65 -3.61 7.78
N PHE A 251 -28.95 -4.69 8.51
CA PHE A 251 -29.17 -6.00 7.92
C PHE A 251 -30.25 -5.82 6.86
N ARG A 252 -29.84 -5.64 5.61
CA ARG A 252 -30.76 -5.65 4.47
C ARG A 252 -31.20 -7.10 4.33
N ILE A 253 -32.23 -7.48 5.07
CA ILE A 253 -32.95 -8.74 4.89
C ILE A 253 -33.41 -8.76 3.43
N GLY A 254 -32.72 -9.53 2.58
CA GLY A 254 -32.93 -9.55 1.13
C GLY A 254 -31.76 -9.06 0.27
N ALA A 255 -30.63 -8.63 0.85
CA ALA A 255 -29.43 -8.33 0.07
C ALA A 255 -28.86 -9.61 -0.57
N ARG A 256 -28.64 -9.57 -1.88
CA ARG A 256 -27.92 -10.61 -2.61
C ARG A 256 -26.47 -10.62 -2.17
N ASN A 257 -25.89 -11.81 -2.03
CA ASN A 257 -24.47 -11.95 -1.74
C ASN A 257 -23.69 -11.74 -3.04
N GLU A 258 -23.19 -10.52 -3.24
CA GLU A 258 -22.54 -10.10 -4.47
C GLU A 258 -21.06 -9.76 -4.23
N ALA A 259 -20.20 -10.14 -5.17
CA ALA A 259 -18.79 -9.79 -5.20
C ALA A 259 -18.43 -9.12 -6.53
N PHE A 260 -17.88 -7.92 -6.48
CA PHE A 260 -17.43 -7.15 -7.63
C PHE A 260 -15.92 -7.06 -7.63
N VAL A 261 -15.26 -7.68 -8.60
CA VAL A 261 -13.80 -7.63 -8.76
C VAL A 261 -13.45 -6.64 -9.86
N ASP A 262 -12.93 -5.49 -9.48
CA ASP A 262 -12.42 -4.48 -10.39
C ASP A 262 -10.92 -4.71 -10.62
N VAL A 263 -10.52 -4.91 -11.88
CA VAL A 263 -9.13 -4.84 -12.33
C VAL A 263 -8.91 -3.43 -12.88
N LEU A 264 -8.19 -2.61 -12.11
CA LEU A 264 -7.94 -1.21 -12.39
C LEU A 264 -6.48 -1.04 -12.82
N GLU A 265 -6.26 -0.59 -14.06
CA GLU A 265 -4.94 -0.37 -14.64
C GLU A 265 -4.67 1.10 -14.90
N SER A 266 -3.52 1.56 -14.44
CA SER A 266 -2.97 2.87 -14.75
C SER A 266 -1.78 2.73 -15.70
N PHE A 267 -1.93 3.20 -16.93
CA PHE A 267 -0.89 3.16 -17.95
C PHE A 267 -0.04 4.43 -17.92
N SER A 268 1.28 4.28 -17.85
CA SER A 268 2.24 5.38 -17.95
C SER A 268 3.21 5.10 -19.09
N ALA A 269 3.53 6.12 -19.88
CA ALA A 269 4.54 6.00 -20.93
C ALA A 269 5.20 7.34 -21.25
N ILE A 270 6.43 7.23 -21.72
CA ILE A 270 7.21 8.30 -22.30
C ILE A 270 7.55 7.85 -23.71
N LEU A 271 7.03 8.57 -24.69
CA LEU A 271 7.31 8.33 -26.11
C LEU A 271 8.00 9.55 -26.71
N ASP A 272 8.62 9.36 -27.87
CA ASP A 272 8.98 10.46 -28.77
C ASP A 272 8.01 10.57 -29.95
N THR A 273 8.17 11.59 -30.78
CA THR A 273 7.38 11.83 -32.00
C THR A 273 7.64 10.82 -33.12
N ASN A 274 8.66 9.97 -32.99
CA ASN A 274 9.06 8.95 -33.96
C ASN A 274 8.54 7.56 -33.57
N HIS A 275 7.59 7.49 -32.62
CA HIS A 275 7.03 6.25 -32.08
C HIS A 275 8.01 5.39 -31.25
N ASN A 276 9.17 5.92 -30.87
CA ASN A 276 10.06 5.19 -29.97
C ASN A 276 9.52 5.28 -28.54
N VAL A 277 9.47 4.12 -27.87
CA VAL A 277 9.05 4.00 -26.48
C VAL A 277 10.29 4.12 -25.60
N ILE A 278 10.40 5.23 -24.87
CA ILE A 278 11.52 5.46 -23.93
C ILE A 278 11.26 4.68 -22.64
N ALA A 279 10.03 4.70 -22.15
CA ALA A 279 9.58 3.93 -21.00
C ALA A 279 8.09 3.66 -21.11
N SER A 280 7.64 2.46 -20.71
CA SER A 280 6.23 2.16 -20.54
C SER A 280 6.00 1.20 -19.38
N GLU A 281 4.95 1.48 -18.60
CA GLU A 281 4.59 0.69 -17.43
C GLU A 281 3.07 0.68 -17.24
N ILE A 282 2.53 -0.48 -16.90
CA ILE A 282 1.17 -0.64 -16.38
C ILE A 282 1.27 -0.91 -14.88
N ALA A 283 0.76 0.00 -14.07
CA ALA A 283 0.54 -0.22 -12.65
C ALA A 283 -0.92 -0.60 -12.43
N GLY A 284 -1.16 -1.85 -12.02
CA GLY A 284 -2.51 -2.39 -11.84
C GLY A 284 -2.85 -2.69 -10.39
N SER A 285 -4.15 -2.74 -10.10
CA SER A 285 -4.69 -3.22 -8.83
C SER A 285 -5.95 -4.04 -9.03
N ILE A 286 -6.07 -5.10 -8.24
CA ILE A 286 -7.24 -5.98 -8.20
C ILE A 286 -7.99 -5.63 -6.92
N VAL A 287 -9.18 -5.06 -7.06
CA VAL A 287 -10.00 -4.59 -5.94
C VAL A 287 -11.28 -5.40 -5.88
N CYS A 288 -11.51 -6.09 -4.77
CA CYS A 288 -12.74 -6.82 -4.52
C CYS A 288 -13.65 -5.98 -3.62
N ARG A 289 -14.83 -5.63 -4.12
CA ARG A 289 -15.92 -5.05 -3.33
C ARG A 289 -16.96 -6.11 -3.07
N THR A 290 -17.30 -6.29 -1.80
CA THR A 290 -18.25 -7.29 -1.38
C THR A 290 -19.52 -6.62 -0.88
N SER A 291 -20.64 -7.27 -1.07
CA SER A 291 -21.93 -6.93 -0.48
C SER A 291 -22.54 -8.22 0.02
N PHE A 292 -22.22 -8.59 1.27
CA PHE A 292 -22.64 -9.84 1.87
C PHE A 292 -23.50 -9.60 3.11
N ALA A 293 -24.46 -10.49 3.34
CA ALA A 293 -25.29 -10.44 4.55
C ALA A 293 -24.54 -10.92 5.81
N LYS A 294 -23.48 -11.70 5.65
CA LYS A 294 -22.62 -12.24 6.72
C LYS A 294 -21.16 -12.27 6.25
N MET A 295 -20.22 -12.41 7.18
CA MET A 295 -18.82 -12.64 6.85
C MET A 295 -18.67 -13.86 5.94
N CYS A 296 -17.90 -13.71 4.87
CA CYS A 296 -17.68 -14.75 3.88
C CYS A 296 -16.19 -14.82 3.55
N GLU A 297 -15.66 -16.03 3.46
CA GLU A 297 -14.35 -16.29 2.87
C GLU A 297 -14.48 -16.28 1.35
N ILE A 298 -13.62 -15.54 0.68
CA ILE A 298 -13.60 -15.39 -0.77
C ILE A 298 -12.24 -15.82 -1.29
N ARG A 299 -12.27 -16.60 -2.37
CA ARG A 299 -11.10 -16.94 -3.17
C ARG A 299 -11.26 -16.38 -4.57
N VAL A 300 -10.33 -15.54 -4.98
CA VAL A 300 -10.29 -14.97 -6.33
C VAL A 300 -9.11 -15.55 -7.09
N ALA A 301 -9.41 -16.34 -8.12
CA ALA A 301 -8.41 -16.90 -9.01
C ALA A 301 -8.21 -15.96 -10.21
N VAL A 302 -6.96 -15.61 -10.48
CA VAL A 302 -6.54 -14.66 -11.50
C VAL A 302 -5.47 -15.30 -12.38
N SER A 303 -5.68 -15.28 -13.70
CA SER A 303 -4.62 -15.56 -14.66
C SER A 303 -3.79 -14.30 -14.84
N ALA A 304 -2.50 -14.42 -14.57
CA ALA A 304 -1.54 -13.35 -14.70
C ALA A 304 -0.63 -13.64 -15.90
N GLY A 305 -0.49 -12.67 -16.80
CA GLY A 305 0.52 -12.71 -17.86
C GLY A 305 1.91 -12.45 -17.28
N ASP A 306 2.71 -11.69 -18.01
CA ASP A 306 4.00 -11.21 -17.53
C ASP A 306 3.79 -9.98 -16.62
N VAL A 307 3.35 -10.22 -15.39
CA VAL A 307 3.14 -9.17 -14.38
C VAL A 307 3.85 -9.54 -13.08
N GLU A 308 4.40 -8.52 -12.42
CA GLU A 308 5.03 -8.63 -11.11
C GLU A 308 4.04 -8.16 -10.05
N PHE A 309 3.53 -9.07 -9.23
CA PHE A 309 2.69 -8.70 -8.09
C PHE A 309 3.52 -8.02 -7.00
N THR A 310 2.99 -6.93 -6.44
CA THR A 310 3.63 -6.13 -5.39
C THR A 310 2.77 -6.11 -4.12
N GLY A 311 3.43 -6.21 -2.96
CA GLY A 311 2.79 -6.23 -1.63
C GLY A 311 2.77 -7.61 -0.97
N GLU A 312 2.38 -7.65 0.30
CA GLU A 312 2.42 -8.84 1.19
C GLU A 312 1.25 -9.82 1.00
N VAL A 313 0.64 -9.85 -0.18
CA VAL A 313 -0.59 -10.62 -0.33
C VAL A 313 -0.26 -12.10 -0.36
N VAL A 314 -0.83 -12.83 0.59
CA VAL A 314 -0.84 -14.29 0.63
C VAL A 314 -1.54 -14.79 -0.63
N SER A 315 -0.74 -15.26 -1.60
CA SER A 315 -1.26 -15.85 -2.83
C SER A 315 -0.68 -17.23 -3.03
N THR A 316 -1.54 -18.18 -3.40
CA THR A 316 -1.10 -19.51 -3.81
C THR A 316 -0.96 -19.50 -5.33
N ARG A 317 0.25 -19.75 -5.82
CA ARG A 317 0.55 -19.81 -7.25
C ARG A 317 0.50 -21.25 -7.76
N CYS A 318 -0.32 -21.49 -8.78
CA CYS A 318 -0.35 -22.73 -9.53
C CYS A 318 -0.18 -22.42 -11.01
N GLY A 319 1.06 -22.51 -11.51
CA GLY A 319 1.40 -22.10 -12.88
C GLY A 319 1.26 -20.59 -13.11
N SER A 320 0.43 -20.19 -14.08
CA SER A 320 0.08 -18.79 -14.36
C SER A 320 -1.12 -18.28 -13.56
N VAL A 321 -1.72 -19.13 -12.72
CA VAL A 321 -2.89 -18.78 -11.92
C VAL A 321 -2.46 -18.43 -10.50
N HIS A 322 -2.88 -17.26 -10.05
CA HIS A 322 -2.72 -16.78 -8.69
C HIS A 322 -4.08 -16.80 -8.00
N THR A 323 -4.13 -17.39 -6.81
CA THR A 323 -5.34 -17.39 -5.98
C THR A 323 -5.13 -16.49 -4.78
N PHE A 324 -6.02 -15.52 -4.61
CA PHE A 324 -6.04 -14.60 -3.48
C PHE A 324 -7.19 -14.97 -2.55
N GLU A 325 -6.87 -15.15 -1.26
CA GLU A 325 -7.86 -15.49 -0.24
C GLU A 325 -8.06 -14.30 0.69
N THR A 326 -9.32 -13.94 0.96
CA THR A 326 -9.67 -12.89 1.91
C THR A 326 -10.97 -13.23 2.60
N THR A 327 -11.15 -12.75 3.83
CA THR A 327 -12.45 -12.65 4.45
C THR A 327 -12.97 -11.23 4.28
N GLY A 328 -14.27 -11.06 4.10
CA GLY A 328 -14.85 -9.73 3.93
C GLY A 328 -16.32 -9.68 4.31
N TYR A 329 -16.74 -8.48 4.73
CA TYR A 329 -18.13 -8.13 4.98
C TYR A 329 -18.36 -6.71 4.48
N SER A 330 -19.18 -6.55 3.44
CA SER A 330 -19.56 -5.26 2.88
C SER A 330 -18.39 -4.27 2.68
N SER A 331 -17.24 -4.77 2.22
CA SER A 331 -15.95 -4.07 2.27
C SER A 331 -15.30 -3.95 0.89
N SER A 332 -14.46 -2.93 0.70
CA SER A 332 -13.60 -2.79 -0.48
C SER A 332 -12.17 -3.16 -0.09
N ILE A 333 -11.65 -4.27 -0.63
CA ILE A 333 -10.34 -4.82 -0.30
C ILE A 333 -9.48 -4.81 -1.56
N VAL A 334 -8.26 -4.27 -1.45
CA VAL A 334 -7.26 -4.41 -2.52
C VAL A 334 -6.63 -5.79 -2.37
N LEU A 335 -7.04 -6.72 -3.24
CA LEU A 335 -6.52 -8.08 -3.23
C LEU A 335 -5.07 -8.12 -3.65
N ALA A 336 -4.68 -7.38 -4.69
CA ALA A 336 -3.30 -7.36 -5.16
C ALA A 336 -2.98 -6.06 -5.90
N ARG A 337 -1.71 -5.68 -5.89
CA ARG A 337 -1.16 -4.70 -6.83
C ARG A 337 -0.18 -5.41 -7.75
N TYR A 338 -0.03 -4.95 -8.97
CA TYR A 338 0.93 -5.51 -9.90
C TYR A 338 1.52 -4.44 -10.80
N ILE A 339 2.69 -4.74 -11.36
CA ILE A 339 3.39 -3.90 -12.32
C ILE A 339 3.72 -4.74 -13.54
N ARG A 340 3.54 -4.18 -14.73
CA ARG A 340 4.04 -4.74 -15.99
C ARG A 340 4.84 -3.67 -16.71
N ARG A 341 6.13 -3.94 -16.92
CA ARG A 341 7.02 -3.08 -17.68
C ARG A 341 6.94 -3.41 -19.17
N ASP A 342 7.44 -2.50 -19.99
CA ASP A 342 7.59 -2.67 -21.45
C ASP A 342 6.27 -3.01 -22.16
N ALA A 343 5.16 -2.47 -21.65
CA ALA A 343 3.86 -2.62 -22.28
C ALA A 343 3.78 -1.80 -23.57
N ALA A 344 3.22 -2.38 -24.64
CA ALA A 344 2.96 -1.67 -25.88
C ALA A 344 2.01 -0.49 -25.62
N PRO A 345 2.39 0.76 -25.96
CA PRO A 345 1.54 1.92 -25.72
C PRO A 345 0.26 1.86 -26.57
N PRO A 346 -0.92 2.07 -25.97
CA PRO A 346 -2.18 1.93 -26.70
C PRO A 346 -2.47 3.10 -27.64
N VAL A 347 -1.81 4.24 -27.43
CA VAL A 347 -2.00 5.48 -28.18
C VAL A 347 -0.64 6.07 -28.55
N THR A 348 -0.35 6.28 -29.81
CA THR A 348 0.88 6.96 -30.23
C THR A 348 0.53 8.28 -30.91
N LEU A 349 1.39 9.28 -30.77
CA LEU A 349 1.24 10.58 -31.38
C LEU A 349 2.53 10.87 -32.15
N SER A 350 2.42 11.10 -33.45
CA SER A 350 3.55 11.48 -34.30
C SER A 350 3.34 12.85 -34.91
N ARG A 351 4.46 13.54 -35.18
CA ARG A 351 4.46 14.84 -35.85
C ARG A 351 4.46 14.61 -37.36
N THR A 352 3.57 15.30 -38.06
CA THR A 352 3.49 15.33 -39.52
C THR A 352 3.86 16.71 -40.05
N GLU A 353 3.98 16.87 -41.37
CA GLU A 353 4.28 18.18 -41.97
C GLU A 353 3.19 19.24 -41.68
N GLU A 354 1.94 18.81 -41.58
CA GLU A 354 0.80 19.72 -41.38
C GLU A 354 0.27 19.74 -39.93
N GLY A 355 0.82 18.92 -39.03
CA GLY A 355 0.38 18.85 -37.64
C GLY A 355 0.73 17.52 -36.97
N TYR A 356 -0.27 16.75 -36.58
CA TYR A 356 -0.10 15.53 -35.79
C TYR A 356 -1.01 14.38 -36.26
N GLU A 357 -0.50 13.14 -36.18
CA GLU A 357 -1.28 11.91 -36.36
C GLU A 357 -1.36 11.17 -35.02
N LEU A 358 -2.59 10.81 -34.63
CA LEU A 358 -2.87 9.95 -33.49
C LEU A 358 -3.15 8.54 -34.02
N SER A 359 -2.39 7.56 -33.54
CA SER A 359 -2.53 6.14 -33.91
C SER A 359 -2.92 5.30 -32.69
N LEU A 360 -3.99 4.50 -32.83
CA LEU A 360 -4.58 3.70 -31.75
C LEU A 360 -4.36 2.21 -32.01
N LEU A 361 -3.87 1.49 -30.99
CA LEU A 361 -3.70 0.03 -31.05
C LEU A 361 -5.02 -0.72 -30.84
N ALA A 362 -5.92 -0.13 -30.04
CA ALA A 362 -7.23 -0.68 -29.72
C ALA A 362 -8.22 0.46 -29.43
N PRO A 363 -9.54 0.24 -29.61
CA PRO A 363 -10.55 1.21 -29.22
C PRO A 363 -10.51 1.53 -27.72
N LEU A 364 -10.65 2.81 -27.41
CA LEU A 364 -10.75 3.40 -26.09
C LEU A 364 -12.07 4.17 -25.93
N ASP A 365 -12.54 4.33 -24.70
CA ASP A 365 -13.80 5.04 -24.43
C ASP A 365 -13.63 6.55 -24.59
N MET A 366 -12.43 7.09 -24.36
CA MET A 366 -12.14 8.51 -24.46
C MET A 366 -10.63 8.75 -24.56
N VAL A 367 -10.21 9.67 -25.42
CA VAL A 367 -8.83 10.16 -25.53
C VAL A 367 -8.85 11.68 -25.58
N ASP A 368 -8.08 12.32 -24.69
CA ASP A 368 -7.84 13.75 -24.63
C ASP A 368 -6.34 13.99 -24.83
N VAL A 369 -5.97 14.70 -25.89
CA VAL A 369 -4.59 15.08 -26.21
C VAL A 369 -4.41 16.56 -25.91
N LEU A 370 -3.36 16.89 -25.16
CA LEU A 370 -2.96 18.26 -24.86
C LEU A 370 -1.62 18.54 -25.54
N ILE A 371 -1.64 19.34 -26.60
CA ILE A 371 -0.44 19.72 -27.35
C ILE A 371 -0.04 21.14 -26.96
N PRO A 372 1.12 21.34 -26.32
CA PRO A 372 1.55 22.66 -25.91
C PRO A 372 1.82 23.54 -27.13
N VAL A 373 1.52 24.83 -27.00
CA VAL A 373 1.85 25.87 -27.96
C VAL A 373 2.67 26.96 -27.28
N PRO A 374 3.57 27.65 -28.01
CA PRO A 374 4.33 28.76 -27.43
C PRO A 374 3.40 29.82 -26.84
N ARG A 375 3.78 30.42 -25.70
CA ARG A 375 2.98 31.50 -25.09
C ARG A 375 2.90 32.74 -25.97
N THR A 376 3.89 32.90 -26.85
CA THR A 376 4.01 33.99 -27.82
C THR A 376 3.30 33.69 -29.15
N ALA A 377 2.57 32.57 -29.24
CA ALA A 377 1.76 32.24 -30.41
C ALA A 377 0.55 33.20 -30.52
N TYR A 378 0.49 33.98 -31.60
CA TYR A 378 -0.56 34.98 -31.83
C TYR A 378 -1.60 34.55 -32.87
N SER A 379 -1.31 33.49 -33.63
CA SER A 379 -2.23 32.90 -34.59
C SER A 379 -2.12 31.39 -34.51
N VAL A 380 -3.14 30.74 -33.94
CA VAL A 380 -3.25 29.28 -33.84
C VAL A 380 -4.50 28.84 -34.59
N SER A 381 -4.32 28.04 -35.63
CA SER A 381 -5.40 27.46 -36.43
C SER A 381 -5.34 25.95 -36.35
N VAL A 382 -6.47 25.34 -35.97
CA VAL A 382 -6.60 23.90 -35.76
C VAL A 382 -7.76 23.34 -36.58
N ALA A 383 -7.51 22.22 -37.25
CA ALA A 383 -8.55 21.43 -37.92
C ALA A 383 -8.31 19.95 -37.63
N VAL A 384 -9.38 19.20 -37.39
CA VAL A 384 -9.33 17.77 -37.08
C VAL A 384 -10.25 16.99 -38.00
N ASP A 385 -9.86 15.77 -38.36
CA ASP A 385 -10.74 14.84 -39.08
C ASP A 385 -11.69 14.08 -38.12
N GLN A 386 -11.26 13.89 -36.87
CA GLN A 386 -12.01 13.18 -35.82
C GLN A 386 -12.02 13.97 -34.51
N GLY A 387 -13.14 13.90 -33.79
CA GLY A 387 -13.30 14.54 -32.49
C GLY A 387 -13.45 16.06 -32.57
N ALA A 388 -13.05 16.75 -31.51
CA ALA A 388 -13.11 18.21 -31.42
C ALA A 388 -11.78 18.74 -30.88
N ALA A 389 -11.22 19.76 -31.55
CA ALA A 389 -10.05 20.46 -31.08
C ALA A 389 -10.33 21.93 -30.83
N ARG A 390 -9.68 22.50 -29.81
CA ARG A 390 -9.75 23.93 -29.49
C ARG A 390 -8.42 24.43 -28.94
N HIS A 391 -8.10 25.68 -29.25
CA HIS A 391 -7.00 26.38 -28.60
C HIS A 391 -7.44 26.82 -27.20
N ALA A 392 -6.71 26.38 -26.17
CA ALA A 392 -6.92 26.74 -24.77
C ALA A 392 -5.81 27.72 -24.34
N GLU A 393 -6.03 29.01 -24.61
CA GLU A 393 -5.06 30.09 -24.33
C GLU A 393 -4.58 30.11 -22.88
N SER A 394 -5.48 29.89 -21.92
CA SER A 394 -5.15 29.88 -20.49
C SER A 394 -4.15 28.79 -20.07
N ARG A 395 -4.01 27.75 -20.90
CA ARG A 395 -3.07 26.64 -20.70
C ARG A 395 -1.92 26.65 -21.71
N SER A 396 -1.90 27.63 -22.62
CA SER A 396 -0.97 27.70 -23.75
C SER A 396 -0.87 26.34 -24.47
N ALA A 397 -2.02 25.78 -24.83
CA ALA A 397 -2.11 24.45 -25.44
C ALA A 397 -3.32 24.31 -26.37
N VAL A 398 -3.26 23.35 -27.28
CA VAL A 398 -4.41 22.85 -28.06
C VAL A 398 -4.94 21.58 -27.38
N GLU A 399 -6.22 21.59 -27.05
CA GLU A 399 -6.94 20.44 -26.50
C GLU A 399 -7.67 19.71 -27.63
N TRP A 400 -7.34 18.45 -27.89
CA TRP A 400 -7.99 17.59 -28.87
C TRP A 400 -8.67 16.40 -28.18
N LYS A 401 -10.01 16.36 -28.26
CA LYS A 401 -10.85 15.39 -27.54
C LYS A 401 -11.54 14.44 -28.50
N LEU A 402 -11.41 13.14 -28.26
CA LEU A 402 -12.00 12.05 -29.03
C LEU A 402 -12.83 11.16 -28.09
N LYS A 403 -14.15 11.13 -28.29
CA LYS A 403 -15.09 10.34 -27.45
C LYS A 403 -15.47 8.99 -28.04
N ASP A 404 -15.40 8.87 -29.35
CA ASP A 404 -15.52 7.61 -30.07
C ASP A 404 -14.15 7.37 -30.69
N THR A 405 -13.55 6.22 -30.44
CA THR A 405 -12.24 5.88 -30.99
C THR A 405 -12.27 4.53 -31.72
N SER A 406 -13.40 4.26 -32.38
CA SER A 406 -13.57 3.13 -33.30
C SER A 406 -12.72 3.24 -34.58
N PHE A 407 -12.01 4.35 -34.79
CA PHE A 407 -11.03 4.52 -35.85
C PHE A 407 -9.62 4.11 -35.38
N PRO A 408 -8.79 3.55 -36.28
CA PRO A 408 -7.39 3.23 -35.95
C PRO A 408 -6.48 4.46 -35.95
N ARG A 409 -6.85 5.52 -36.68
CA ARG A 409 -6.05 6.75 -36.83
C ARG A 409 -6.92 8.00 -36.88
N ALA A 410 -6.37 9.10 -36.41
CA ALA A 410 -6.94 10.44 -36.54
C ALA A 410 -5.84 11.47 -36.82
N HIS A 411 -6.18 12.55 -37.51
CA HIS A 411 -5.26 13.61 -37.91
C HIS A 411 -5.74 14.97 -37.39
N MET A 412 -4.77 15.73 -36.91
CA MET A 412 -4.95 17.13 -36.56
C MET A 412 -3.99 17.98 -37.38
N LYS A 413 -4.54 18.89 -38.19
CA LYS A 413 -3.76 19.96 -38.81
C LYS A 413 -3.62 21.09 -37.80
N LEU A 414 -2.38 21.49 -37.50
CA LEU A 414 -2.07 22.57 -36.59
C LEU A 414 -1.12 23.55 -37.26
N ARG A 415 -1.60 24.79 -37.45
CA ARG A 415 -0.77 25.90 -37.94
C ARG A 415 -0.66 26.93 -36.84
N MET A 416 0.57 27.29 -36.51
CA MET A 416 0.84 28.33 -35.51
C MET A 416 1.92 29.28 -35.99
N LEU A 417 1.74 30.56 -35.66
CA LEU A 417 2.76 31.59 -35.81
C LEU A 417 3.13 32.10 -34.42
N SER A 418 4.42 32.04 -34.10
CA SER A 418 5.01 32.45 -32.82
C SER A 418 6.05 33.55 -33.05
N LEU A 419 6.24 34.41 -32.06
CA LEU A 419 7.29 35.44 -32.10
C LEU A 419 8.65 34.87 -31.70
N GLU A 420 8.65 33.86 -30.83
CA GLU A 420 9.87 33.26 -30.28
C GLU A 420 9.83 31.73 -30.37
N ASP A 421 11.02 31.13 -30.42
CA ASP A 421 11.21 29.69 -30.29
C ASP A 421 11.30 29.33 -28.80
N GLU A 422 10.18 28.86 -28.24
CA GLU A 422 10.06 28.47 -26.83
C GLU A 422 10.23 26.95 -26.70
N ALA A 423 11.02 26.51 -25.72
CA ALA A 423 11.11 25.09 -25.39
C ALA A 423 9.76 24.60 -24.83
N LEU A 424 9.00 23.88 -25.66
CA LEU A 424 7.69 23.37 -25.29
C LEU A 424 7.80 22.19 -24.32
N HIS A 425 6.82 22.08 -23.42
CA HIS A 425 6.63 20.88 -22.63
C HIS A 425 6.27 19.67 -23.53
N PRO A 426 6.41 18.43 -23.04
CA PRO A 426 5.87 17.27 -23.76
C PRO A 426 4.36 17.37 -23.95
N ALA A 427 3.82 16.82 -25.04
CA ALA A 427 2.37 16.65 -25.15
C ALA A 427 1.90 15.61 -24.14
N GLN A 428 0.70 15.81 -23.61
CA GLN A 428 0.09 14.92 -22.62
C GLN A 428 -1.09 14.19 -23.25
N ILE A 429 -1.20 12.88 -23.01
CA ILE A 429 -2.33 12.08 -23.48
C ILE A 429 -3.08 11.49 -22.29
N SER A 430 -4.33 11.92 -22.11
CA SER A 430 -5.24 11.34 -21.13
C SER A 430 -6.21 10.39 -21.82
N PHE A 431 -6.30 9.14 -21.40
CA PHE A 431 -7.28 8.21 -21.97
C PHE A 431 -7.95 7.32 -20.92
N ARG A 432 -9.12 6.81 -21.29
CA ARG A 432 -9.86 5.80 -20.51
C ARG A 432 -10.40 4.74 -21.47
N GLY A 433 -10.38 3.50 -21.05
CA GLY A 433 -10.92 2.38 -21.81
C GLY A 433 -11.48 1.29 -20.92
N SER A 434 -12.40 0.53 -21.49
CA SER A 434 -12.81 -0.76 -20.96
C SER A 434 -11.83 -1.84 -21.41
N GLY A 435 -11.49 -2.77 -20.51
CA GLY A 435 -10.55 -3.86 -20.78
C GLY A 435 -9.25 -3.78 -19.96
N ASN A 436 -8.31 -4.65 -20.30
CA ASN A 436 -7.04 -4.83 -19.62
C ASN A 436 -5.90 -4.93 -20.65
N MET A 437 -4.83 -4.16 -20.43
CA MET A 437 -3.64 -4.17 -21.26
C MET A 437 -2.57 -5.11 -20.71
N SER A 438 -2.61 -5.41 -19.41
CA SER A 438 -1.65 -6.33 -18.78
C SER A 438 -1.91 -7.80 -19.10
N LYS A 439 -3.10 -8.14 -19.63
CA LYS A 439 -3.63 -9.51 -19.77
C LYS A 439 -4.01 -10.20 -18.45
N VAL A 440 -4.06 -9.47 -17.34
CA VAL A 440 -4.57 -9.98 -16.06
C VAL A 440 -6.07 -10.24 -16.15
N CYS A 441 -6.49 -11.50 -15.98
CA CYS A 441 -7.87 -11.93 -16.14
C CYS A 441 -8.39 -12.64 -14.89
N VAL A 442 -9.54 -12.20 -14.37
CA VAL A 442 -10.25 -12.88 -13.28
C VAL A 442 -10.89 -14.14 -13.85
N LEU A 443 -10.46 -15.31 -13.38
CA LEU A 443 -10.94 -16.61 -13.84
C LEU A 443 -12.17 -17.08 -13.06
N SER A 444 -12.13 -16.94 -11.73
CA SER A 444 -13.26 -17.31 -10.89
C SER A 444 -13.22 -16.59 -9.55
N VAL A 445 -14.40 -16.36 -8.99
CA VAL A 445 -14.61 -15.85 -7.64
C VAL A 445 -15.46 -16.89 -6.91
N ARG A 446 -14.94 -17.44 -5.83
CA ARG A 446 -15.62 -18.46 -5.02
C ARG A 446 -15.79 -17.95 -3.61
N GLY A 447 -16.95 -18.18 -3.02
CA GLY A 447 -17.24 -17.87 -1.62
C GLY A 447 -17.46 -19.15 -0.81
N SER A 448 -17.33 -19.07 0.52
CA SER A 448 -17.80 -20.13 1.43
C SER A 448 -19.32 -20.32 1.40
N MET A 449 -20.05 -19.33 0.85
CA MET A 449 -21.48 -19.40 0.52
C MET A 449 -21.73 -19.13 -0.97
N LYS A 450 -22.96 -19.38 -1.43
CA LYS A 450 -23.35 -19.03 -2.80
C LYS A 450 -23.30 -17.51 -2.98
N ILE A 451 -22.45 -17.06 -3.91
CA ILE A 451 -22.27 -15.66 -4.27
C ILE A 451 -22.51 -15.46 -5.77
N GLU A 452 -23.07 -14.31 -6.13
CA GLU A 452 -23.04 -13.79 -7.50
C GLU A 452 -21.77 -12.95 -7.65
N SER A 453 -21.03 -13.14 -8.73
CA SER A 453 -19.76 -12.43 -8.93
C SER A 453 -19.69 -11.74 -10.27
N TYR A 454 -19.05 -10.57 -10.27
CA TYR A 454 -18.89 -9.71 -11.42
C TYR A 454 -17.42 -9.30 -11.51
N ALA A 455 -16.90 -9.24 -12.72
CA ALA A 455 -15.57 -8.71 -12.98
C ALA A 455 -15.66 -7.52 -13.92
N LYS A 456 -14.92 -6.46 -13.62
CA LYS A 456 -14.83 -5.26 -14.44
C LYS A 456 -13.39 -4.90 -14.69
N TYR A 457 -13.07 -4.57 -15.94
CA TYR A 457 -11.73 -4.18 -16.35
C TYR A 457 -11.76 -2.73 -16.79
N ARG A 458 -10.85 -1.92 -16.24
CA ARG A 458 -10.71 -0.52 -16.60
C ARG A 458 -9.23 -0.19 -16.73
N VAL A 459 -8.92 0.54 -17.79
CA VAL A 459 -7.62 1.13 -17.99
C VAL A 459 -7.76 2.65 -18.11
N GLU A 460 -6.86 3.37 -17.47
CA GLU A 460 -6.73 4.82 -17.58
C GLU A 460 -5.26 5.21 -17.72
N SER A 461 -4.96 6.30 -18.39
CA SER A 461 -3.60 6.82 -18.40
C SER A 461 -3.32 7.64 -17.13
N ARG A 462 -2.05 7.64 -16.70
CA ARG A 462 -1.60 8.39 -15.53
C ARG A 462 -0.54 9.43 -15.89
N ALA A 463 0.66 8.97 -16.25
CA ALA A 463 1.75 9.83 -16.73
C ALA A 463 2.10 9.40 -18.15
N TYR A 464 1.39 9.98 -19.12
CA TYR A 464 1.55 9.64 -20.53
C TYR A 464 1.99 10.87 -21.32
N GLU A 465 3.27 10.92 -21.63
CA GLU A 465 3.90 12.05 -22.30
C GLU A 465 4.52 11.66 -23.64
N VAL A 466 4.42 12.57 -24.60
CA VAL A 466 5.08 12.47 -25.90
C VAL A 466 6.03 13.65 -26.02
N ARG A 467 7.32 13.36 -26.00
CA ARG A 467 8.39 14.34 -26.16
C ARG A 467 8.43 14.78 -27.61
N MET A 468 8.28 16.08 -27.79
CA MET A 468 8.34 16.70 -29.11
C MET A 468 9.79 16.90 -29.49
N ASP A 469 10.19 16.36 -30.63
CA ASP A 469 11.47 16.75 -31.24
C ASP A 469 11.41 18.25 -31.56
N LYS A 470 12.52 18.95 -31.29
CA LYS A 470 12.67 20.37 -31.62
C LYS A 470 12.58 20.58 -33.12
#